data_AF-A0A923R991-F1
#
_entry.id   AF-A0A923R991-F1
#
_cell.length_a   1.000
_cell.length_b   1.000
_cell.length_c   1.000
_cell.angle_alpha   90.00
_cell.angle_beta   90.00
_cell.angle_gamma   90.00
#
_symmetry.space_group_name_H-M   'P 1'
#
loop_
_entity.id
_entity.type
_entity.pdbx_description
1 polymer ?
#
loop_
_entity_poly.entity_id
_entity_poly.type
_entity_poly.pdbx_seq_one_letter_code
_entity_poly.pdbx_strand_id
1 'polypeptide(L)'
;MFDSIRAFFLSSRLQESAELLNLALSPEHFLSLGEELDYFTGRHRDNRMVLDRVAVIVESFRKESGLTRDLTVFDTIYVKEMVNQDGSDGNLAYAIENHRPSEQTREDILESIDEQTRFRGPNEVEEIRLQRLTGSVGKYLEALRIGSAVLRNSELVNDLALKRSVYKKFSECWSEIMIEVIFSIDSNDKENQGLEVLRSFLPAGNPNLAAYLLKMLAPNVIMSLAAESLGTAKLQLIIEDHIKTANTTVEKLTSTFLSIDLEFSGRFKGLQNLLESNQNNRYIAELIFFKLMQLYFFSRLSNRDLVSIRDLIGSAVSIMMSLESNNDRNAMKSRLLRGLDTSKLLRH
;
A
#
# COMPACT_ATOMS: atom_id res chain seq x y z
N MET A 1 -0.13 3.28 26.96
CA MET A 1 -0.85 4.41 27.61
C MET A 1 0.11 5.47 28.14
N PHE A 2 1.27 5.12 28.72
CA PHE A 2 2.29 6.10 29.11
C PHE A 2 2.98 6.79 27.92
N ASP A 3 3.21 6.10 26.80
CA ASP A 3 3.93 6.67 25.65
C ASP A 3 3.15 7.77 24.92
N SER A 4 1.83 7.62 24.75
CA SER A 4 0.99 8.66 24.15
C SER A 4 0.93 9.94 25.00
N ILE A 5 0.96 9.79 26.33
CA ILE A 5 1.01 10.91 27.26
C ILE A 5 2.40 11.59 27.20
N ARG A 6 3.48 10.80 27.16
CA ARG A 6 4.84 11.31 26.99
C ARG A 6 4.98 12.09 25.68
N ALA A 7 4.54 11.50 24.57
CA ALA A 7 4.61 12.11 23.25
C ALA A 7 3.79 13.41 23.18
N PHE A 8 2.61 13.44 23.83
CA PHE A 8 1.83 14.67 23.97
C PHE A 8 2.56 15.78 24.73
N PHE A 9 3.18 15.47 25.88
CA PHE A 9 3.94 16.46 26.65
C PHE A 9 5.19 16.95 25.90
N LEU A 10 5.94 16.05 25.28
CA LEU A 10 7.12 16.41 24.49
C LEU A 10 6.73 17.22 23.25
N SER A 11 5.62 16.90 22.58
CA SER A 11 5.12 17.71 21.46
C SER A 11 4.78 19.15 21.87
N SER A 12 4.28 19.35 23.10
CA SER A 12 4.03 20.69 23.62
C SER A 12 5.34 21.44 23.89
N ARG A 13 6.41 20.73 24.29
CA ARG A 13 7.75 21.32 24.45
C ARG A 13 8.43 21.65 23.13
N LEU A 14 8.15 20.91 22.05
CA LEU A 14 8.63 21.24 20.70
C LEU A 14 8.09 22.60 20.22
N GLN A 15 6.87 22.97 20.63
CA GLN A 15 6.31 24.28 20.34
C GLN A 15 7.02 25.41 21.10
N GLU A 16 7.38 25.16 22.36
CA GLU A 16 7.96 26.16 23.25
C GLU A 16 9.47 26.36 23.05
N SER A 17 10.17 25.37 22.48
CA SER A 17 11.61 25.39 22.28
C SER A 17 12.02 25.12 20.83
N ALA A 18 12.46 26.18 20.15
CA ALA A 18 13.04 26.07 18.82
C ALA A 18 14.30 25.18 18.79
N GLU A 19 15.06 25.14 19.88
CA GLU A 19 16.23 24.27 20.03
C GLU A 19 15.80 22.79 20.03
N LEU A 20 14.76 22.45 20.81
CA LEU A 20 14.23 21.09 20.85
C LEU A 20 13.62 20.68 19.51
N LEU A 21 12.93 21.59 18.82
CA LEU A 21 12.41 21.33 17.49
C LEU A 21 13.53 21.09 16.47
N ASN A 22 14.60 21.88 16.51
CA ASN A 22 15.78 21.66 15.66
C ASN A 22 16.49 20.33 15.99
N LEU A 23 16.53 19.96 17.28
CA LEU A 23 17.05 18.66 17.70
C LEU A 23 16.19 17.53 17.13
N ALA A 24 14.87 17.60 17.24
CA ALA A 24 13.96 16.61 16.65
C ALA A 24 14.07 16.52 15.12
N LEU A 25 14.44 17.62 14.46
CA LEU A 25 14.71 17.69 13.03
C LEU A 25 16.19 17.47 12.67
N SER A 26 16.95 16.81 13.55
CA SER A 26 18.33 16.36 13.28
C SER A 26 18.33 14.88 12.88
N PRO A 27 19.18 14.44 11.93
CA PRO A 27 19.28 13.02 11.55
C PRO A 27 19.47 12.07 12.75
N GLU A 28 20.17 12.52 13.78
CA GLU A 28 20.50 11.74 14.97
C GLU A 28 19.27 11.44 15.84
N HIS A 29 18.30 12.34 15.90
CA HIS A 29 17.13 12.23 16.80
C HIS A 29 15.80 12.11 16.05
N PHE A 30 15.79 12.28 14.73
CA PHE A 30 14.57 12.24 13.93
C PHE A 30 13.79 10.94 14.11
N LEU A 31 14.49 9.80 14.12
CA LEU A 31 13.87 8.49 14.27
C LEU A 31 13.34 8.24 15.69
N SER A 32 14.01 8.78 16.72
CA SER A 32 13.61 8.58 18.11
C SER A 32 12.49 9.51 18.55
N LEU A 33 12.33 10.66 17.89
CA LEU A 33 11.31 11.68 18.17
C LEU A 33 10.18 11.72 17.12
N GLY A 34 10.04 10.66 16.32
CA GLY A 34 9.05 10.58 15.24
C GLY A 34 7.60 10.68 15.71
N GLU A 35 7.27 10.07 16.85
CA GLU A 35 5.93 10.14 17.43
C GLU A 35 5.61 11.56 17.94
N GLU A 36 6.57 12.17 18.63
CA GLU A 36 6.48 13.55 19.11
C GLU A 36 6.29 14.53 17.94
N LEU A 37 6.95 14.29 16.80
CA LEU A 37 6.78 15.06 15.57
C LEU A 37 5.40 14.85 14.91
N ASP A 38 4.84 13.64 14.92
CA ASP A 38 3.47 13.38 14.46
C ASP A 38 2.46 14.17 15.31
N TYR A 39 2.55 14.08 16.64
CA TYR A 39 1.69 14.86 17.56
C TYR A 39 1.87 16.38 17.37
N PHE A 40 3.12 16.84 17.25
CA PHE A 40 3.42 18.25 17.06
C PHE A 40 2.80 18.79 15.76
N THR A 41 3.02 18.11 14.64
CA THR A 41 2.49 18.53 13.34
C THR A 41 0.98 18.36 13.24
N GLY A 42 0.40 17.39 13.96
CA GLY A 42 -1.05 17.26 14.11
C GLY A 42 -1.72 18.46 14.80
N ARG A 43 -0.97 19.21 15.63
CA ARG A 43 -1.40 20.45 16.29
C ARG A 43 -1.00 21.71 15.51
N HIS A 44 0.22 21.74 14.98
CA HIS A 44 0.81 22.87 14.26
C HIS A 44 0.85 22.59 12.75
N ARG A 45 -0.35 22.48 12.18
CA ARG A 45 -0.59 22.00 10.80
C ARG A 45 -0.12 22.96 9.70
N ASP A 46 0.29 24.17 10.07
CA ASP A 46 0.75 25.25 9.21
C ASP A 46 2.28 25.38 9.17
N ASN A 47 3.01 24.49 9.85
CA ASN A 47 4.46 24.58 9.98
C ASN A 47 5.21 24.15 8.71
N ARG A 48 5.32 25.10 7.77
CA ARG A 48 6.05 24.93 6.50
C ARG A 48 7.50 24.48 6.69
N MET A 49 8.19 25.02 7.71
CA MET A 49 9.61 24.73 7.96
C MET A 49 9.83 23.25 8.27
N VAL A 50 8.95 22.66 9.09
CA VAL A 50 9.03 21.24 9.44
C VAL A 50 8.84 20.37 8.21
N LEU A 51 7.84 20.66 7.36
CA LEU A 51 7.61 19.91 6.13
C LEU A 51 8.83 19.92 5.19
N ASP A 52 9.44 21.09 5.01
CA ASP A 52 10.63 21.27 4.19
C ASP A 52 11.84 20.49 4.74
N ARG A 53 12.11 20.63 6.05
CA ARG A 53 13.21 19.94 6.73
C ARG A 53 13.10 18.42 6.66
N VAL A 54 11.90 17.89 6.90
CA VAL A 54 11.64 16.46 6.87
C VAL A 54 11.88 15.86 5.49
N ALA A 55 11.52 16.58 4.42
CA ALA A 55 11.81 16.13 3.06
C ALA A 55 13.31 16.04 2.75
N VAL A 56 14.15 16.83 3.43
CA VAL A 56 15.62 16.74 3.35
C VAL A 56 16.15 15.56 4.16
N ILE A 57 15.64 15.34 5.37
CA ILE A 57 16.06 14.23 6.25
C ILE A 57 15.72 12.87 5.62
N VAL A 58 14.51 12.71 5.08
CA VAL A 58 14.13 11.45 4.40
C VAL A 58 15.07 11.14 3.24
N GLU A 59 15.55 12.16 2.52
CA GLU A 59 16.50 11.98 1.42
C GLU A 59 17.90 11.60 1.87
N SER A 60 18.36 12.09 3.03
CA SER A 60 19.65 11.64 3.57
C SER A 60 19.59 10.16 3.92
N PHE A 61 18.51 9.72 4.59
CA PHE A 61 18.30 8.29 4.89
C PHE A 61 18.15 7.44 3.62
N ARG A 62 17.45 7.95 2.60
CA ARG A 62 17.35 7.28 1.29
C ARG A 62 18.73 7.03 0.70
N LYS A 63 19.59 8.04 0.65
CA LYS A 63 20.96 7.93 0.15
C LYS A 63 21.81 6.95 0.97
N GLU A 64 21.72 7.03 2.30
CA GLU A 64 22.43 6.11 3.22
C GLU A 64 21.99 4.66 3.07
N SER A 65 20.71 4.43 2.73
CA SER A 65 20.19 3.08 2.50
C SER A 65 20.75 2.43 1.22
N GLY A 66 21.23 3.23 0.27
CA GLY A 66 21.61 2.76 -1.07
C GLY A 66 20.42 2.32 -1.93
N LEU A 67 19.19 2.43 -1.42
CA LEU A 67 17.96 2.10 -2.10
C LEU A 67 17.61 3.26 -3.03
N THR A 68 18.18 3.23 -4.24
CA THR A 68 17.82 4.13 -5.34
C THR A 68 17.60 3.26 -6.56
N ARG A 69 16.32 3.07 -6.91
CA ARG A 69 15.90 2.17 -7.98
C ARG A 69 15.33 3.01 -9.12
N ASP A 70 15.72 2.66 -10.35
CA ASP A 70 15.01 3.17 -11.51
C ASP A 70 13.58 2.62 -11.51
N LEU A 71 12.60 3.51 -11.34
CA LEU A 71 11.19 3.15 -11.22
C LEU A 71 10.64 2.53 -12.51
N THR A 72 11.26 2.75 -13.68
CA THR A 72 10.83 2.13 -14.93
C THR A 72 11.07 0.62 -14.95
N VAL A 73 11.94 0.10 -14.07
CA VAL A 73 12.16 -1.35 -13.92
C VAL A 73 10.88 -2.08 -13.48
N PHE A 74 9.94 -1.37 -12.84
CA PHE A 74 8.65 -1.95 -12.48
C PHE A 74 7.89 -2.54 -13.68
N ASP A 75 7.96 -1.88 -14.84
CA ASP A 75 7.28 -2.32 -16.05
C ASP A 75 7.91 -3.59 -16.66
N THR A 76 9.10 -3.97 -16.20
CA THR A 76 9.82 -5.18 -16.63
C THR A 76 9.53 -6.39 -15.75
N ILE A 77 8.81 -6.21 -14.63
CA ILE A 77 8.48 -7.29 -13.71
C ILE A 77 7.54 -8.26 -14.43
N TYR A 78 8.08 -9.44 -14.73
CA TYR A 78 7.30 -10.54 -15.27
C TYR A 78 7.11 -11.60 -14.20
N VAL A 79 5.87 -12.01 -14.02
CA VAL A 79 5.54 -13.10 -13.11
C VAL A 79 5.25 -14.34 -13.96
N LYS A 80 6.08 -15.38 -13.81
CA LYS A 80 5.86 -16.65 -14.51
C LYS A 80 4.48 -17.19 -14.16
N GLU A 81 3.79 -17.68 -15.18
CA GLU A 81 2.38 -18.01 -15.19
C GLU A 81 2.00 -19.01 -14.09
N MET A 82 0.90 -18.74 -13.37
CA MET A 82 0.12 -19.78 -12.70
C MET A 82 -0.87 -20.47 -13.65
N VAL A 83 -1.23 -19.82 -14.77
CA VAL A 83 -2.49 -20.14 -15.48
C VAL A 83 -2.34 -21.21 -16.57
N ASN A 84 -1.13 -21.68 -16.88
CA ASN A 84 -0.92 -22.66 -17.96
C ASN A 84 -0.57 -24.08 -17.50
N GLN A 85 -0.76 -24.42 -16.22
CA GLN A 85 -0.70 -25.82 -15.80
C GLN A 85 -2.12 -26.35 -15.58
N ASP A 86 -2.57 -27.11 -16.58
CA ASP A 86 -3.73 -28.00 -16.60
C ASP A 86 -5.12 -27.35 -16.55
N GLY A 87 -5.64 -26.93 -17.71
CA GLY A 87 -7.08 -26.99 -18.05
C GLY A 87 -8.09 -26.45 -17.03
N SER A 88 -7.69 -25.51 -16.16
CA SER A 88 -8.43 -25.14 -14.96
C SER A 88 -9.13 -23.79 -15.08
N ASP A 89 -9.56 -23.42 -16.29
CA ASP A 89 -10.44 -22.25 -16.55
C ASP A 89 -11.70 -22.25 -15.66
N GLY A 90 -12.09 -23.41 -15.12
CA GLY A 90 -13.19 -23.57 -14.16
C GLY A 90 -12.86 -23.28 -12.69
N ASN A 91 -11.59 -23.33 -12.24
CA ASN A 91 -11.27 -23.30 -10.80
C ASN A 91 -11.23 -21.90 -10.19
N LEU A 92 -10.75 -20.88 -10.91
CA LEU A 92 -10.69 -19.53 -10.37
C LEU A 92 -12.10 -18.92 -10.24
N ALA A 93 -12.95 -19.12 -11.25
CA ALA A 93 -14.36 -18.74 -11.20
C ALA A 93 -15.10 -19.49 -10.10
N TYR A 94 -14.88 -20.81 -9.96
CA TYR A 94 -15.50 -21.63 -8.91
C TYR A 94 -15.02 -21.28 -7.48
N ALA A 95 -13.75 -20.89 -7.31
CA ALA A 95 -13.22 -20.39 -6.04
C ALA A 95 -13.81 -19.03 -5.64
N ILE A 96 -14.11 -18.17 -6.63
CA ILE A 96 -14.79 -16.89 -6.44
C ILE A 96 -16.31 -17.09 -6.22
N GLU A 97 -16.91 -18.11 -6.83
CA GLU A 97 -18.36 -18.41 -6.81
C GLU A 97 -18.92 -18.75 -5.42
N ASN A 98 -18.11 -19.24 -4.47
CA ASN A 98 -18.66 -19.88 -3.27
C ASN A 98 -18.44 -19.20 -1.90
N HIS A 99 -17.60 -18.16 -1.77
CA HIS A 99 -17.21 -17.71 -0.41
C HIS A 99 -16.92 -16.21 -0.27
N ARG A 100 -17.81 -15.29 -0.68
CA ARG A 100 -17.76 -13.96 -0.03
C ARG A 100 -18.15 -14.17 1.43
N PRO A 101 -17.30 -13.94 2.45
CA PRO A 101 -17.69 -14.23 3.82
C PRO A 101 -18.92 -13.42 4.21
N SER A 102 -19.72 -13.92 5.15
CA SER A 102 -20.84 -13.15 5.70
C SER A 102 -20.32 -11.88 6.38
N GLU A 103 -21.17 -10.90 6.67
CA GLU A 103 -20.73 -9.72 7.43
C GLU A 103 -20.13 -10.11 8.79
N GLN A 104 -20.81 -11.02 9.50
CA GLN A 104 -20.30 -11.57 10.77
C GLN A 104 -18.93 -12.24 10.60
N THR A 105 -18.80 -13.14 9.62
CA THR A 105 -17.53 -13.85 9.39
C THR A 105 -16.39 -12.89 9.01
N ARG A 106 -16.68 -11.79 8.31
CA ARG A 106 -15.66 -10.76 8.01
C ARG A 106 -15.22 -10.05 9.29
N GLU A 107 -16.17 -9.68 10.14
CA GLU A 107 -15.87 -9.05 11.42
C GLU A 107 -15.05 -9.96 12.32
N ASP A 108 -15.42 -11.25 12.43
CA ASP A 108 -14.68 -12.24 13.22
C ASP A 108 -13.23 -12.42 12.70
N ILE A 109 -13.03 -12.43 11.37
CA ILE A 109 -11.69 -12.50 10.75
C ILE A 109 -10.88 -11.24 11.08
N LEU A 110 -11.47 -10.05 10.91
CA LEU A 110 -10.78 -8.79 11.19
C LEU A 110 -10.43 -8.66 12.67
N GLU A 111 -11.34 -9.06 13.56
CA GLU A 111 -11.12 -9.07 15.01
C GLU A 111 -10.00 -10.04 15.39
N SER A 112 -9.95 -11.23 14.80
CA SER A 112 -8.86 -12.19 15.06
C SER A 112 -7.48 -11.66 14.63
N ILE A 113 -7.41 -10.87 13.55
CA ILE A 113 -6.18 -10.22 13.09
C ILE A 113 -5.78 -9.11 14.08
N ASP A 114 -6.75 -8.30 14.53
CA ASP A 114 -6.53 -7.26 15.53
C ASP A 114 -6.08 -7.87 16.88
N GLU A 115 -6.67 -8.98 17.32
CA GLU A 115 -6.26 -9.68 18.54
C GLU A 115 -4.81 -10.17 18.45
N GLN A 116 -4.41 -10.79 17.34
CA GLN A 116 -3.03 -11.25 17.12
C GLN A 116 -2.01 -10.10 17.15
N THR A 117 -2.39 -8.89 16.76
CA THR A 117 -1.52 -7.71 16.86
C THR A 117 -1.48 -7.11 18.27
N ARG A 118 -2.55 -7.25 19.07
CA ARG A 118 -2.64 -6.77 20.46
C ARG A 118 -1.91 -7.64 21.48
N PHE A 119 -1.63 -8.90 21.18
CA PHE A 119 -0.94 -9.83 22.10
C PHE A 119 0.55 -9.54 22.31
N ARG A 120 1.14 -8.54 21.65
CA ARG A 120 2.53 -8.13 21.86
C ARG A 120 2.61 -7.09 22.97
N GLY A 121 3.37 -7.38 24.03
CA GLY A 121 3.56 -6.43 25.13
C GLY A 121 4.26 -5.14 24.65
N PRO A 122 4.12 -3.99 25.35
CA PRO A 122 4.77 -2.73 24.96
C PRO A 122 6.28 -2.89 24.74
N ASN A 123 6.91 -3.74 25.55
CA ASN A 123 8.34 -4.04 25.45
C ASN A 123 8.69 -4.86 24.20
N GLU A 124 7.85 -5.81 23.78
CA GLU A 124 8.08 -6.60 22.56
C GLU A 124 7.87 -5.74 21.30
N VAL A 125 6.91 -4.80 21.33
CA VAL A 125 6.68 -3.86 20.22
C VAL A 125 7.88 -2.92 20.05
N GLU A 126 8.42 -2.38 21.15
CA GLU A 126 9.61 -1.52 21.11
C GLU A 126 10.87 -2.31 20.75
N GLU A 127 11.02 -3.55 21.22
CA GLU A 127 12.15 -4.43 20.86
C GLU A 127 12.11 -4.80 19.36
N ILE A 128 10.93 -5.09 18.80
CA ILE A 128 10.74 -5.30 17.36
C ILE A 128 11.01 -4.01 16.58
N ARG A 129 10.59 -2.84 17.09
CA ARG A 129 10.88 -1.54 16.47
C ARG A 129 12.39 -1.27 16.44
N LEU A 130 13.09 -1.51 17.54
CA LEU A 130 14.54 -1.35 17.66
C LEU A 130 15.29 -2.36 16.78
N GLN A 131 14.83 -3.61 16.69
CA GLN A 131 15.38 -4.62 15.76
C GLN A 131 15.22 -4.18 14.29
N ARG A 132 14.07 -3.62 13.92
CA ARG A 132 13.81 -3.05 12.58
C ARG A 132 14.71 -1.85 12.25
N LEU A 133 15.19 -1.11 13.24
CA LEU A 133 16.06 0.07 13.08
C LEU A 133 17.56 -0.24 12.99
N THR A 134 17.96 -1.52 12.99
CA THR A 134 19.38 -1.92 13.00
C THR A 134 20.09 -1.69 11.65
N GLY A 135 19.36 -1.71 10.53
CA GLY A 135 19.90 -1.50 9.18
C GLY A 135 19.56 -0.13 8.57
N SER A 136 20.37 0.32 7.60
CA SER A 136 20.15 1.58 6.87
C SER A 136 18.81 1.63 6.13
N VAL A 137 18.35 0.50 5.58
CA VAL A 137 17.02 0.36 4.94
C VAL A 137 15.89 0.51 5.96
N GLY A 138 16.03 -0.07 7.16
CA GLY A 138 15.03 0.04 8.22
C GLY A 138 14.90 1.47 8.76
N LYS A 139 16.04 2.15 8.94
CA LYS A 139 16.08 3.59 9.26
C LYS A 139 15.43 4.44 8.18
N TYR A 140 15.67 4.13 6.92
CA TYR A 140 15.04 4.81 5.79
C TYR A 140 13.52 4.62 5.75
N LEU A 141 13.03 3.39 5.93
CA LEU A 141 11.60 3.11 5.98
C LEU A 141 10.92 3.89 7.13
N GLU A 142 11.54 3.91 8.31
CA GLU A 142 10.99 4.66 9.45
C GLU A 142 11.03 6.18 9.21
N ALA A 143 12.12 6.70 8.64
CA ALA A 143 12.20 8.10 8.26
C ALA A 143 11.08 8.48 7.26
N LEU A 144 10.84 7.64 6.25
CA LEU A 144 9.78 7.86 5.26
C LEU A 144 8.39 7.80 5.91
N ARG A 145 8.17 6.90 6.87
CA ARG A 145 6.91 6.82 7.65
C ARG A 145 6.65 8.10 8.43
N ILE A 146 7.65 8.57 9.19
CA ILE A 146 7.57 9.82 9.95
C ILE A 146 7.34 11.00 8.99
N GLY A 147 8.09 11.04 7.89
CA GLY A 147 7.95 12.13 6.93
C GLY A 147 6.59 12.17 6.25
N SER A 148 6.06 11.01 5.89
CA SER A 148 4.71 10.87 5.34
C SER A 148 3.65 11.36 6.33
N ALA A 149 3.79 11.04 7.63
CA ALA A 149 2.89 11.52 8.68
C ALA A 149 2.93 13.05 8.83
N VAL A 150 4.12 13.65 8.76
CA VAL A 150 4.28 15.11 8.75
C VAL A 150 3.56 15.75 7.55
N LEU A 151 3.71 15.20 6.35
CA LEU A 151 3.00 15.68 5.16
C LEU A 151 1.48 15.53 5.32
N ARG A 152 1.00 14.38 5.81
CA ARG A 152 -0.41 14.11 6.12
C ARG A 152 -1.01 15.18 7.06
N ASN A 153 -0.22 15.66 8.02
CA ASN A 153 -0.64 16.66 8.99
C ASN A 153 -0.49 18.12 8.51
N SER A 154 0.21 18.36 7.40
CA SER A 154 0.56 19.70 6.90
C SER A 154 -0.56 20.38 6.10
N GLU A 155 -1.83 20.19 6.47
CA GLU A 155 -2.97 20.65 5.67
C GLU A 155 -3.05 22.18 5.55
N LEU A 156 -2.66 22.91 6.61
CA LEU A 156 -2.71 24.37 6.70
C LEU A 156 -1.45 25.04 6.13
N VAL A 157 -0.48 24.27 5.64
CA VAL A 157 0.62 24.82 4.85
C VAL A 157 0.06 25.32 3.52
N ASN A 158 0.04 26.65 3.35
CA ASN A 158 -0.49 27.32 2.16
C ASN A 158 0.38 27.14 0.90
N ASP A 159 1.62 26.67 1.07
CA ASP A 159 2.54 26.37 -0.03
C ASP A 159 2.17 25.04 -0.71
N LEU A 160 1.23 25.11 -1.67
CA LEU A 160 0.77 23.94 -2.41
C LEU A 160 1.88 23.32 -3.27
N ALA A 161 2.81 24.14 -3.78
CA ALA A 161 3.93 23.66 -4.58
C ALA A 161 4.85 22.77 -3.74
N LEU A 162 5.16 23.19 -2.51
CA LEU A 162 5.90 22.38 -1.55
C LEU A 162 5.18 21.06 -1.24
N LYS A 163 3.87 21.09 -0.94
CA LYS A 163 3.12 19.86 -0.66
C LYS A 163 3.13 18.89 -1.84
N ARG A 164 2.99 19.38 -3.07
CA ARG A 164 3.09 18.57 -4.29
C ARG A 164 4.48 17.97 -4.47
N SER A 165 5.54 18.76 -4.30
CA SER A 165 6.90 18.28 -4.45
C SER A 165 7.28 17.23 -3.40
N VAL A 166 6.85 17.44 -2.15
CA VAL A 166 7.09 16.48 -1.06
C VAL A 166 6.28 15.21 -1.26
N TYR A 167 4.99 15.33 -1.65
CA TYR A 167 4.17 14.15 -1.96
C TYR A 167 4.78 13.31 -3.08
N LYS A 168 5.18 13.95 -4.19
CA LYS A 168 5.84 13.28 -5.31
C LYS A 168 7.06 12.50 -4.83
N LYS A 169 7.94 13.16 -4.09
CA LYS A 169 9.15 12.54 -3.54
C LYS A 169 8.86 11.35 -2.63
N PHE A 170 7.89 11.46 -1.73
CA PHE A 170 7.53 10.34 -0.85
C PHE A 170 6.83 9.22 -1.61
N SER A 171 6.04 9.53 -2.64
CA SER A 171 5.46 8.51 -3.53
C SER A 171 6.54 7.77 -4.32
N GLU A 172 7.59 8.46 -4.80
CA GLU A 172 8.77 7.84 -5.41
C GLU A 172 9.44 6.90 -4.41
N CYS A 173 9.71 7.36 -3.18
CA CYS A 173 10.34 6.56 -2.12
C CYS A 173 9.55 5.28 -1.80
N TRP A 174 8.22 5.37 -1.64
CA TRP A 174 7.36 4.19 -1.43
C TRP A 174 7.38 3.23 -2.63
N SER A 175 7.44 3.77 -3.84
CA SER A 175 7.54 2.98 -5.08
C SER A 175 8.87 2.22 -5.15
N GLU A 176 9.98 2.85 -4.75
CA GLU A 176 11.29 2.19 -4.69
C GLU A 176 11.30 1.03 -3.70
N ILE A 177 10.73 1.23 -2.50
CA ILE A 177 10.59 0.17 -1.47
C ILE A 177 9.75 -0.98 -2.01
N MET A 178 8.66 -0.68 -2.73
CA MET A 178 7.83 -1.69 -3.37
C MET A 178 8.63 -2.54 -4.35
N ILE A 179 9.37 -1.90 -5.25
CA ILE A 179 10.23 -2.58 -6.22
C ILE A 179 11.28 -3.42 -5.49
N GLU A 180 11.98 -2.86 -4.51
CA GLU A 180 13.02 -3.56 -3.75
C GLU A 180 12.48 -4.85 -3.11
N VAL A 181 11.32 -4.77 -2.46
CA VAL A 181 10.69 -5.94 -1.85
C VAL A 181 10.34 -6.98 -2.91
N ILE A 182 9.78 -6.59 -4.05
CA ILE A 182 9.46 -7.51 -5.15
C ILE A 182 10.71 -8.24 -5.65
N PHE A 183 11.82 -7.52 -5.87
CA PHE A 183 13.08 -8.11 -6.34
C PHE A 183 13.78 -8.97 -5.28
N SER A 184 13.61 -8.64 -3.99
CA SER A 184 14.16 -9.44 -2.90
C SER A 184 13.52 -10.83 -2.80
N ILE A 185 12.25 -10.96 -3.21
CA ILE A 185 11.54 -12.25 -3.27
C ILE A 185 12.23 -13.21 -4.25
N ASP A 186 12.66 -12.71 -5.41
CA ASP A 186 13.36 -13.53 -6.43
C ASP A 186 14.77 -13.91 -6.02
N SER A 187 15.42 -13.06 -5.23
CA SER A 187 16.79 -13.28 -4.76
C SER A 187 16.87 -14.40 -3.71
N ASN A 188 15.71 -14.93 -3.28
CA ASN A 188 15.58 -15.99 -2.28
C ASN A 188 16.34 -15.66 -0.99
N ASP A 189 16.43 -14.37 -0.68
CA ASP A 189 17.18 -13.88 0.46
C ASP A 189 16.47 -14.36 1.73
N LYS A 190 17.07 -15.36 2.37
CA LYS A 190 16.52 -16.01 3.56
C LYS A 190 16.68 -15.11 4.79
N GLU A 191 17.51 -14.07 4.72
CA GLU A 191 17.76 -13.15 5.83
C GLU A 191 16.75 -12.00 5.90
N ASN A 192 15.82 -11.88 4.94
CA ASN A 192 14.83 -10.81 4.94
C ASN A 192 13.68 -11.10 5.93
N GLN A 193 13.92 -10.80 7.21
CA GLN A 193 13.00 -11.00 8.33
C GLN A 193 11.62 -10.36 8.11
N GLY A 194 11.54 -9.29 7.31
CA GLY A 194 10.27 -8.60 6.98
C GLY A 194 9.26 -9.47 6.22
N LEU A 195 9.72 -10.50 5.52
CA LEU A 195 8.87 -11.43 4.76
C LEU A 195 8.49 -12.70 5.55
N GLU A 196 9.08 -12.95 6.73
CA GLU A 196 8.82 -14.19 7.48
C GLU A 196 7.36 -14.35 7.87
N VAL A 197 6.71 -13.28 8.33
CA VAL A 197 5.29 -13.29 8.70
C VAL A 197 4.41 -13.56 7.48
N LEU A 198 4.74 -13.02 6.31
CA LEU A 198 4.00 -13.33 5.08
C LEU A 198 4.26 -14.77 4.63
N ARG A 199 5.50 -15.27 4.78
CA ARG A 199 5.88 -16.65 4.44
C ARG A 199 5.11 -17.69 5.26
N SER A 200 4.74 -17.41 6.51
CA SER A 200 3.98 -18.36 7.34
C SER A 200 2.54 -18.60 6.88
N PHE A 201 1.96 -17.67 6.10
CA PHE A 201 0.61 -17.82 5.54
C PHE A 201 0.58 -18.48 4.16
N LEU A 202 1.75 -18.85 3.60
CA LEU A 202 1.86 -19.37 2.25
C LEU A 202 1.91 -20.89 2.21
N PRO A 203 1.50 -21.51 1.09
CA PRO A 203 1.57 -22.95 0.90
C PRO A 203 3.02 -23.44 0.98
N ALA A 204 3.36 -24.13 2.07
CA ALA A 204 4.71 -24.64 2.35
C ALA A 204 5.21 -25.70 1.34
N GLY A 205 4.30 -26.30 0.56
CA GLY A 205 4.59 -27.36 -0.42
C GLY A 205 4.95 -26.87 -1.83
N ASN A 206 4.85 -25.57 -2.12
CA ASN A 206 5.14 -25.06 -3.46
C ASN A 206 5.86 -23.69 -3.40
N PRO A 207 7.21 -23.67 -3.43
CA PRO A 207 7.99 -22.44 -3.28
C PRO A 207 7.75 -21.44 -4.42
N ASN A 208 7.46 -21.92 -5.62
CA ASN A 208 7.15 -21.05 -6.77
C ASN A 208 5.80 -20.35 -6.57
N LEU A 209 4.80 -21.07 -6.08
CA LEU A 209 3.50 -20.51 -5.72
C LEU A 209 3.61 -19.52 -4.55
N ALA A 210 4.41 -19.84 -3.54
CA ALA A 210 4.68 -18.94 -2.43
C ALA A 210 5.34 -17.63 -2.91
N ALA A 211 6.38 -17.71 -3.74
CA ALA A 211 7.03 -16.54 -4.32
C ALA A 211 6.08 -15.70 -5.19
N TYR A 212 5.26 -16.35 -6.03
CA TYR A 212 4.20 -15.70 -6.80
C TYR A 212 3.24 -14.92 -5.91
N LEU A 213 2.68 -15.57 -4.88
CA LEU A 213 1.72 -14.95 -3.96
C LEU A 213 2.36 -13.78 -3.21
N LEU A 214 3.61 -13.90 -2.78
CA LEU A 214 4.35 -12.80 -2.15
C LEU A 214 4.46 -11.59 -3.08
N LYS A 215 4.76 -11.79 -4.36
CA LYS A 215 4.85 -10.69 -5.34
C LYS A 215 3.52 -9.98 -5.59
N MET A 216 2.40 -10.66 -5.33
CA MET A 216 1.05 -10.08 -5.42
C MET A 216 0.62 -9.39 -4.13
N LEU A 217 0.98 -9.97 -2.98
CA LEU A 217 0.58 -9.46 -1.67
C LEU A 217 1.47 -8.30 -1.21
N ALA A 218 2.78 -8.35 -1.47
CA ALA A 218 3.73 -7.36 -0.98
C ALA A 218 3.38 -5.92 -1.42
N PRO A 219 3.00 -5.64 -2.69
CA PRO A 219 2.55 -4.31 -3.09
C PRO A 219 1.35 -3.83 -2.27
N ASN A 220 0.37 -4.70 -2.03
CA ASN A 220 -0.80 -4.35 -1.22
C ASN A 220 -0.42 -4.03 0.23
N VAL A 221 0.48 -4.81 0.84
CA VAL A 221 0.96 -4.56 2.21
C VAL A 221 1.72 -3.24 2.31
N ILE A 222 2.64 -2.99 1.37
CA ILE A 222 3.43 -1.75 1.33
C ILE A 222 2.51 -0.54 1.14
N MET A 223 1.49 -0.68 0.28
CA MET A 223 0.51 0.38 0.09
C MET A 223 -0.37 0.61 1.30
N SER A 224 -0.70 -0.41 2.09
CA SER A 224 -1.39 -0.23 3.38
C SER A 224 -0.54 0.57 4.38
N LEU A 225 0.78 0.29 4.45
CA LEU A 225 1.71 1.06 5.31
C LEU A 225 1.84 2.52 4.83
N ALA A 226 1.91 2.72 3.51
CA ALA A 226 1.90 4.04 2.93
C ALA A 226 0.58 4.77 3.21
N ALA A 227 -0.57 4.09 3.14
CA ALA A 227 -1.87 4.67 3.43
C ALA A 227 -2.02 5.08 4.90
N GLU A 228 -1.47 4.32 5.85
CA GLU A 228 -1.49 4.69 7.27
C GLU A 228 -0.72 6.00 7.54
N SER A 229 0.42 6.18 6.89
CA SER A 229 1.33 7.30 7.13
C SER A 229 1.04 8.53 6.25
N LEU A 230 0.77 8.32 4.96
CA LEU A 230 0.55 9.36 3.95
C LEU A 230 -0.93 9.62 3.69
N GLY A 231 -1.79 8.63 3.96
CA GLY A 231 -3.16 8.63 3.50
C GLY A 231 -4.06 9.58 4.28
N THR A 232 -4.62 10.57 3.58
CA THR A 232 -5.66 11.45 4.11
C THR A 232 -6.47 12.08 2.99
N ALA A 233 -7.77 12.29 3.23
CA ALA A 233 -8.65 13.03 2.32
C ALA A 233 -8.15 14.45 2.02
N LYS A 234 -7.35 15.03 2.91
CA LYS A 234 -6.78 16.37 2.76
C LYS A 234 -5.79 16.47 1.60
N LEU A 235 -5.19 15.34 1.20
CA LEU A 235 -4.26 15.26 0.08
C LEU A 235 -4.94 14.83 -1.22
N GLN A 236 -6.27 14.68 -1.26
CA GLN A 236 -6.99 14.14 -2.43
C GLN A 236 -6.61 14.84 -3.73
N LEU A 237 -6.65 16.18 -3.77
CA LEU A 237 -6.31 16.93 -4.98
C LEU A 237 -4.85 16.73 -5.42
N ILE A 238 -3.93 16.55 -4.47
CA ILE A 238 -2.51 16.30 -4.77
C ILE A 238 -2.32 14.87 -5.29
N ILE A 239 -3.00 13.89 -4.69
CA ILE A 239 -2.97 12.48 -5.11
C ILE A 239 -3.56 12.34 -6.52
N GLU A 240 -4.72 12.96 -6.78
CA GLU A 240 -5.39 12.92 -8.09
C GLU A 240 -4.59 13.62 -9.20
N ASP A 241 -3.88 14.71 -8.86
CA ASP A 241 -2.95 15.39 -9.75
C ASP A 241 -1.76 14.47 -10.06
N HIS A 242 -1.17 13.86 -9.03
CA HIS A 242 -0.05 12.93 -9.18
C HIS A 242 -0.38 11.71 -10.05
N ILE A 243 -1.58 11.12 -9.90
CA ILE A 243 -2.03 10.01 -10.78
C ILE A 243 -1.95 10.40 -12.27
N LYS A 244 -2.21 11.68 -12.60
CA LYS A 244 -2.20 12.19 -13.98
C LYS A 244 -0.79 12.55 -14.44
N THR A 245 0.04 13.11 -13.56
CA THR A 245 1.33 13.72 -13.92
C THR A 245 2.54 12.83 -13.65
N ALA A 246 2.39 11.74 -12.89
CA ALA A 246 3.49 10.84 -12.59
C ALA A 246 4.10 10.25 -13.87
N ASN A 247 5.43 10.07 -13.85
CA ASN A 247 6.18 9.63 -15.02
C ASN A 247 6.20 8.11 -15.15
N THR A 248 6.21 7.39 -14.02
CA THR A 248 6.31 5.93 -14.02
C THR A 248 5.01 5.26 -13.64
N THR A 249 4.87 4.01 -14.07
CA THR A 249 3.65 3.23 -13.82
C THR A 249 3.48 2.87 -12.35
N VAL A 250 4.58 2.58 -11.65
CA VAL A 250 4.57 2.27 -10.21
C VAL A 250 4.11 3.46 -9.37
N GLU A 251 4.48 4.68 -9.73
CA GLU A 251 3.99 5.89 -9.06
C GLU A 251 2.49 6.06 -9.26
N LYS A 252 2.00 5.85 -10.49
CA LYS A 252 0.56 5.90 -10.80
C LYS A 252 -0.21 4.82 -10.04
N LEU A 253 0.34 3.60 -9.97
CA LEU A 253 -0.22 2.49 -9.21
C LEU A 253 -0.31 2.85 -7.72
N THR A 254 0.79 3.34 -7.15
CA THR A 254 0.90 3.78 -5.74
C THR A 254 -0.18 4.80 -5.40
N SER A 255 -0.28 5.89 -6.15
CA SER A 255 -1.31 6.91 -5.89
C SER A 255 -2.74 6.43 -6.16
N THR A 256 -2.92 5.54 -7.15
CA THR A 256 -4.25 4.94 -7.43
C THR A 256 -4.68 4.01 -6.29
N PHE A 257 -3.76 3.22 -5.73
CA PHE A 257 -4.04 2.35 -4.60
C PHE A 257 -4.35 3.17 -3.33
N LEU A 258 -3.61 4.25 -3.07
CA LEU A 258 -3.95 5.20 -2.00
C LEU A 258 -5.35 5.80 -2.20
N SER A 259 -5.69 6.20 -3.42
CA SER A 259 -7.03 6.72 -3.73
C SER A 259 -8.13 5.68 -3.48
N ILE A 260 -7.83 4.40 -3.66
CA ILE A 260 -8.75 3.30 -3.38
C ILE A 260 -8.92 3.11 -1.87
N ASP A 261 -7.82 3.06 -1.12
CA ASP A 261 -7.82 2.84 0.33
C ASP A 261 -8.43 4.00 1.11
N LEU A 262 -8.31 5.23 0.59
CA LEU A 262 -8.93 6.42 1.15
C LEU A 262 -10.36 6.67 0.66
N GLU A 263 -10.91 5.75 -0.12
CA GLU A 263 -12.27 5.79 -0.64
C GLU A 263 -12.63 7.05 -1.45
N PHE A 264 -11.67 7.66 -2.16
CA PHE A 264 -11.94 8.87 -2.94
C PHE A 264 -13.02 8.69 -4.02
N SER A 265 -13.71 9.78 -4.32
CA SER A 265 -14.68 9.80 -5.41
C SER A 265 -13.98 9.56 -6.74
N GLY A 266 -14.44 8.55 -7.50
CA GLY A 266 -13.83 8.20 -8.79
C GLY A 266 -12.63 7.24 -8.70
N ARG A 267 -12.30 6.69 -7.52
CA ARG A 267 -11.23 5.69 -7.32
C ARG A 267 -11.23 4.54 -8.34
N PHE A 268 -12.41 4.02 -8.70
CA PHE A 268 -12.55 2.95 -9.69
C PHE A 268 -12.23 3.38 -11.13
N LYS A 269 -12.45 4.67 -11.46
CA LYS A 269 -12.02 5.22 -12.75
C LYS A 269 -10.49 5.29 -12.84
N GLY A 270 -9.81 5.56 -11.73
CA GLY A 270 -8.35 5.48 -11.64
C GLY A 270 -7.83 4.09 -11.97
N LEU A 271 -8.40 3.05 -11.35
CA LEU A 271 -8.06 1.65 -11.66
C LEU A 271 -8.35 1.29 -13.12
N GLN A 272 -9.50 1.73 -13.66
CA GLN A 272 -9.85 1.51 -15.05
C GLN A 272 -8.81 2.10 -16.00
N ASN A 273 -8.46 3.37 -15.81
CA ASN A 273 -7.44 4.05 -16.63
C ASN A 273 -6.08 3.34 -16.54
N LEU A 274 -5.73 2.83 -15.35
CA LEU A 274 -4.48 2.11 -15.15
C LEU A 274 -4.45 0.78 -15.91
N LEU A 275 -5.56 0.02 -15.91
CA LEU A 275 -5.71 -1.18 -16.75
C LEU A 275 -5.66 -0.84 -18.25
N GLU A 276 -6.39 0.19 -18.68
CA GLU A 276 -6.48 0.57 -20.09
C GLU A 276 -5.15 1.07 -20.66
N SER A 277 -4.36 1.79 -19.86
CA SER A 277 -3.03 2.26 -20.26
C SER A 277 -1.95 1.17 -20.22
N ASN A 278 -2.23 0.02 -19.59
CA ASN A 278 -1.28 -1.06 -19.37
C ASN A 278 -1.82 -2.43 -19.81
N GLN A 279 -2.61 -2.48 -20.90
CA GLN A 279 -3.24 -3.72 -21.39
C GLN A 279 -2.25 -4.84 -21.72
N ASN A 280 -0.99 -4.50 -22.01
CA ASN A 280 0.06 -5.47 -22.31
C ASN A 280 0.87 -5.90 -21.07
N ASN A 281 0.62 -5.29 -19.91
CA ASN A 281 1.31 -5.60 -18.67
C ASN A 281 0.40 -6.45 -17.77
N ARG A 282 0.58 -7.77 -17.87
CA ARG A 282 -0.14 -8.76 -17.06
C ARG A 282 0.08 -8.56 -15.56
N TYR A 283 1.28 -8.19 -15.14
CA TYR A 283 1.59 -8.02 -13.71
C TYR A 283 0.71 -6.93 -13.08
N ILE A 284 0.54 -5.80 -13.78
CA ILE A 284 -0.35 -4.72 -13.33
C ILE A 284 -1.79 -5.20 -13.23
N ALA A 285 -2.27 -5.97 -14.21
CA ALA A 285 -3.62 -6.54 -14.16
C ALA A 285 -3.80 -7.49 -12.96
N GLU A 286 -2.80 -8.31 -12.65
CA GLU A 286 -2.80 -9.20 -11.47
C GLU A 286 -2.83 -8.38 -10.17
N LEU A 287 -2.01 -7.33 -10.02
CA LEU A 287 -2.03 -6.48 -8.83
C LEU A 287 -3.39 -5.80 -8.62
N ILE A 288 -3.98 -5.28 -9.70
CA ILE A 288 -5.32 -4.67 -9.66
C ILE A 288 -6.38 -5.72 -9.31
N PHE A 289 -6.29 -6.92 -9.88
CA PHE A 289 -7.17 -8.04 -9.52
C PHE A 289 -7.09 -8.36 -8.02
N PHE A 290 -5.88 -8.54 -7.47
CA PHE A 290 -5.70 -8.82 -6.03
C PHE A 290 -6.25 -7.69 -5.14
N LYS A 291 -6.01 -6.42 -5.51
CA LYS A 291 -6.58 -5.26 -4.79
C LYS A 291 -8.11 -5.28 -4.80
N LEU A 292 -8.72 -5.57 -5.96
CA LEU A 292 -10.17 -5.65 -6.09
C LEU A 292 -10.76 -6.83 -5.32
N MET A 293 -10.07 -7.99 -5.30
CA MET A 293 -10.48 -9.13 -4.49
C MET A 293 -10.41 -8.82 -2.99
N GLN A 294 -9.36 -8.11 -2.54
CA GLN A 294 -9.27 -7.62 -1.16
C GLN A 294 -10.47 -6.74 -0.80
N LEU A 295 -10.82 -5.75 -1.65
CA LEU A 295 -11.99 -4.91 -1.43
C LEU A 295 -13.29 -5.72 -1.42
N TYR A 296 -13.45 -6.63 -2.37
CA TYR A 296 -14.66 -7.45 -2.50
C TYR A 296 -14.90 -8.29 -1.26
N PHE A 297 -13.85 -8.91 -0.71
CA PHE A 297 -13.95 -9.78 0.44
C PHE A 297 -13.99 -9.04 1.78
N PHE A 298 -13.26 -7.94 1.94
CA PHE A 298 -13.05 -7.34 3.26
C PHE A 298 -13.74 -5.99 3.45
N SER A 299 -14.08 -5.25 2.38
CA SER A 299 -14.70 -3.93 2.51
C SER A 299 -16.23 -3.98 2.59
N ARG A 300 -16.82 -3.01 3.30
CA ARG A 300 -18.24 -2.69 3.20
C ARG A 300 -18.46 -1.86 1.92
N LEU A 301 -19.26 -2.40 1.00
CA LEU A 301 -19.40 -1.85 -0.36
C LEU A 301 -20.84 -1.49 -0.65
N SER A 302 -21.06 -0.32 -1.26
CA SER A 302 -22.37 0.02 -1.83
C SER A 302 -22.67 -0.86 -3.05
N ASN A 303 -23.94 -0.94 -3.45
CA ASN A 303 -24.31 -1.67 -4.68
C ASN A 303 -23.62 -1.09 -5.92
N ARG A 304 -23.39 0.23 -5.96
CA ARG A 304 -22.65 0.89 -7.05
C ARG A 304 -21.18 0.46 -7.09
N ASP A 305 -20.54 0.38 -5.92
CA ASP A 305 -19.14 -0.04 -5.82
C ASP A 305 -18.99 -1.51 -6.20
N LEU A 306 -19.95 -2.36 -5.81
CA LEU A 306 -19.96 -3.77 -6.20
C LEU A 306 -20.00 -3.95 -7.72
N VAL A 307 -20.86 -3.20 -8.43
CA VAL A 307 -20.91 -3.25 -9.90
C VAL A 307 -19.57 -2.82 -10.49
N SER A 308 -18.99 -1.72 -9.98
CA SER A 308 -17.71 -1.20 -10.46
C SER A 308 -16.56 -2.19 -10.25
N ILE A 309 -16.46 -2.80 -9.06
CA ILE A 309 -15.45 -3.80 -8.72
C ILE A 309 -15.58 -5.01 -9.63
N ARG A 310 -16.80 -5.51 -9.81
CA ARG A 310 -17.09 -6.66 -10.66
C ARG A 310 -16.68 -6.43 -12.12
N ASP A 311 -17.00 -5.24 -12.66
CA ASP A 311 -16.60 -4.86 -14.01
C ASP A 311 -15.08 -4.79 -14.17
N LEU A 312 -14.39 -4.24 -13.17
CA LEU A 312 -12.93 -4.14 -13.15
C LEU A 312 -12.26 -5.51 -12.98
N ILE A 313 -12.80 -6.41 -12.15
CA ILE A 313 -12.31 -7.79 -12.01
C ILE A 313 -12.38 -8.49 -13.36
N GLY A 314 -13.52 -8.40 -14.05
CA GLY A 314 -13.66 -8.99 -15.39
C GLY A 314 -12.66 -8.41 -16.40
N SER A 315 -12.37 -7.11 -16.32
CA SER A 315 -11.40 -6.44 -17.17
C SER A 315 -9.95 -6.88 -16.86
N ALA A 316 -9.61 -7.01 -15.58
CA ALA A 316 -8.29 -7.49 -15.16
C ALA A 316 -8.06 -8.95 -15.59
N VAL A 317 -9.02 -9.84 -15.36
CA VAL A 317 -8.93 -11.25 -15.79
C VAL A 317 -8.79 -11.37 -17.30
N SER A 318 -9.53 -10.57 -18.06
CA SER A 318 -9.43 -10.52 -19.51
C SER A 318 -8.00 -10.21 -19.99
N ILE A 319 -7.28 -9.32 -19.30
CA ILE A 319 -5.88 -9.01 -19.61
C ILE A 319 -4.97 -10.16 -19.17
N MET A 320 -5.18 -10.71 -17.97
CA MET A 320 -4.39 -11.81 -17.43
C MET A 320 -4.40 -13.07 -18.32
N MET A 321 -5.55 -13.38 -18.91
CA MET A 321 -5.73 -14.54 -19.79
C MET A 321 -5.27 -14.29 -21.24
N SER A 322 -4.79 -13.09 -21.57
CA SER A 322 -4.36 -12.73 -22.93
C SER A 322 -5.41 -13.04 -24.02
N LEU A 323 -6.70 -12.94 -23.67
CA LEU A 323 -7.78 -13.26 -24.62
C LEU A 323 -7.71 -12.29 -25.80
N GLU A 324 -7.48 -12.79 -27.00
CA GLU A 324 -7.27 -11.96 -28.20
C GLU A 324 -8.57 -11.38 -28.77
N SER A 325 -9.72 -12.04 -28.56
CA SER A 325 -11.01 -11.60 -29.11
C SER A 325 -11.89 -10.91 -28.06
N ASN A 326 -12.49 -9.77 -28.43
CA ASN A 326 -13.46 -9.06 -27.57
C ASN A 326 -14.67 -9.93 -27.19
N ASN A 327 -15.03 -10.92 -28.02
CA ASN A 327 -16.12 -11.84 -27.73
C ASN A 327 -15.77 -12.82 -26.60
N ASP A 328 -14.54 -13.34 -26.57
CA ASP A 328 -14.08 -14.24 -25.50
C ASP A 328 -13.90 -13.48 -24.18
N ARG A 329 -13.38 -12.25 -24.25
CA ARG A 329 -13.30 -11.33 -23.10
C ARG A 329 -14.67 -11.08 -22.48
N ASN A 330 -15.66 -10.75 -23.32
CA ASN A 330 -17.03 -10.50 -22.88
C ASN A 330 -17.70 -11.77 -22.36
N ALA A 331 -17.46 -12.94 -22.96
CA ALA A 331 -18.01 -14.21 -22.51
C ALA A 331 -17.44 -14.63 -21.14
N MET A 332 -16.13 -14.48 -20.92
CA MET A 332 -15.48 -14.81 -19.65
C MET A 332 -15.84 -13.81 -18.55
N LYS A 333 -15.85 -12.51 -18.87
CA LYS A 333 -16.41 -11.47 -17.99
C LYS A 333 -17.85 -11.82 -17.60
N SER A 334 -18.69 -12.17 -18.58
CA SER A 334 -20.09 -12.57 -18.31
C SER A 334 -20.21 -13.82 -17.45
N ARG A 335 -19.29 -14.79 -17.57
CA ARG A 335 -19.27 -16.01 -16.72
C ARG A 335 -18.88 -15.65 -15.28
N LEU A 336 -17.81 -14.90 -15.08
CA LEU A 336 -17.37 -14.43 -13.77
C LEU A 336 -18.43 -13.55 -13.08
N LEU A 337 -19.03 -12.61 -13.82
CA LEU A 337 -20.12 -11.77 -13.33
C LEU A 337 -21.34 -12.60 -12.91
N ARG A 338 -21.72 -13.61 -13.71
CA ARG A 338 -22.79 -14.55 -13.36
C ARG A 338 -22.46 -15.33 -12.10
N GLY A 339 -21.25 -15.86 -11.97
CA GLY A 339 -20.79 -16.55 -10.75
C GLY A 339 -20.89 -15.67 -9.51
N LEU A 340 -20.50 -14.39 -9.63
CA LEU A 340 -20.63 -13.37 -8.58
C LEU A 340 -22.09 -12.98 -8.26
N ASP A 341 -23.04 -13.20 -9.18
CA ASP A 341 -24.46 -12.88 -9.00
C ASP A 341 -25.26 -14.05 -8.38
N THR A 342 -24.93 -15.30 -8.72
CA THR A 342 -25.53 -16.49 -8.08
C THR A 342 -25.29 -16.51 -6.57
N SER A 343 -24.18 -15.96 -6.08
CA SER A 343 -23.89 -15.87 -4.64
C SER A 343 -24.78 -14.87 -3.88
N LYS A 344 -25.49 -13.96 -4.56
CA LYS A 344 -26.51 -13.09 -3.94
C LYS A 344 -27.86 -13.81 -3.81
N LEU A 345 -28.20 -14.69 -4.75
CA LEU A 345 -29.49 -15.39 -4.76
C LEU A 345 -29.59 -16.52 -3.72
N LEU A 346 -28.47 -17.05 -3.25
CA LEU A 346 -28.42 -18.08 -2.19
C LEU A 346 -28.41 -17.49 -0.76
N ARG A 347 -28.64 -16.17 -0.61
CA ARG A 347 -28.66 -15.46 0.69
C ARG A 347 -30.00 -14.80 1.03
N HIS A 348 -31.07 -15.19 0.34
CA HIS A 348 -32.45 -14.84 0.72
C HIS A 348 -33.23 -16.07 1.14
#